data_AF-A0A1W9VAR8-F1
#
_entry.id   AF-A0A1W9VAR8-F1
#
_cell.length_a   1.000
_cell.length_b   1.000
_cell.length_c   1.000
_cell.angle_alpha   90.00
_cell.angle_beta   90.00
_cell.angle_gamma   90.00
#
_symmetry.space_group_name_H-M   'P 1'
#
loop_
_entity.id
_entity.type
_entity.pdbx_description
1 polymer ?
#
loop_
_entity_poly.entity_id
_entity_poly.type
_entity_poly.pdbx_seq_one_letter_code
_entity_poly.pdbx_strand_id
1 'polypeptide(L)'
;MSTKRLKELYYITHVNNIPSILRRGILSHAQVAAEKIDYTRVYDEGIVQNRKSILTPGGKSLWEFANVYFQPRNPMLYRVKHEKSVDNIVVLAVKADILNRSDIFISTGNAANYATEILLREEGMKRLPEMKKYINKTWWTEEMGTKRKIMAECLVPDRIPPEMIQSVYVANHTVAETVKQHIGRRKLSIIPEPNMFFLPSRQIRLTPNLSIVEGDMFFSGMQTLTISVNTVGVMGKGLASRAKYQFPDAYVVYQDVCRNKILKMGKPYLYKRESSFDYQLADQPSSLSHINRETWFLLFPTKRHWREKSDIQGIEHGLQWIRDNYKQEGITSLAVPALGCGLGQLKWKDVGPLMCRYLNLDIPIRIHLPLEEKLPQNLLSREFLIK
;
A
#
# COMPACT_ATOMS: atom_id res chain seq x y z
N MET A 1 -10.50 -14.09 11.81
CA MET A 1 -9.33 -13.17 11.77
C MET A 1 -8.16 -13.90 12.41
N SER A 2 -7.06 -14.08 11.68
CA SER A 2 -5.89 -14.81 12.19
C SER A 2 -5.31 -14.08 13.42
N THR A 3 -5.36 -14.74 14.57
CA THR A 3 -4.70 -14.34 15.83
C THR A 3 -3.18 -14.55 15.72
N LYS A 4 -2.55 -14.06 14.65
CA LYS A 4 -1.09 -14.06 14.58
C LYS A 4 -0.57 -13.21 15.75
N ARG A 5 0.18 -13.86 16.64
CA ARG A 5 0.97 -13.20 17.69
C ARG A 5 1.83 -12.14 17.02
N LEU A 6 1.88 -10.93 17.58
CA LEU A 6 2.78 -9.88 17.11
C LEU A 6 4.21 -10.41 17.28
N LYS A 7 4.97 -10.49 16.19
CA LYS A 7 6.33 -11.03 16.19
C LYS A 7 7.38 -9.94 16.13
N GLU A 8 7.05 -8.82 15.51
CA GLU A 8 7.99 -7.80 15.08
C GLU A 8 7.38 -6.40 15.22
N LEU A 9 8.26 -5.42 15.40
CA LEU A 9 8.02 -4.01 15.19
C LEU A 9 8.99 -3.51 14.12
N TYR A 10 8.71 -2.37 13.50
CA TYR A 10 9.36 -2.02 12.24
C TYR A 10 9.96 -0.62 12.24
N TYR A 11 11.20 -0.50 11.78
CA TYR A 11 11.88 0.77 11.62
C TYR A 11 12.19 1.02 10.15
N ILE A 12 11.67 2.12 9.60
CA ILE A 12 11.87 2.51 8.19
C ILE A 12 13.08 3.43 8.11
N THR A 13 14.06 3.10 7.27
CA THR A 13 15.31 3.87 7.14
C THR A 13 15.92 3.74 5.75
N HIS A 14 16.96 4.54 5.49
CA HIS A 14 17.74 4.46 4.27
C HIS A 14 18.78 3.32 4.34
N VAL A 15 19.07 2.67 3.22
CA VAL A 15 20.03 1.56 3.14
C VAL A 15 21.41 1.93 3.69
N ASN A 16 21.90 3.14 3.39
CA ASN A 16 23.19 3.67 3.89
C ASN A 16 23.27 3.78 5.43
N ASN A 17 22.16 3.79 6.15
CA ASN A 17 22.17 3.88 7.60
C ASN A 17 22.45 2.53 8.28
N ILE A 18 22.36 1.42 7.52
CA ILE A 18 22.48 0.06 8.05
C ILE A 18 23.78 -0.19 8.82
N PRO A 19 24.98 0.18 8.33
CA PRO A 19 26.22 -0.05 9.08
C PRO A 19 26.22 0.61 10.46
N SER A 20 25.74 1.86 10.54
CA SER A 20 25.69 2.60 11.80
C SER A 20 24.68 1.97 12.77
N ILE A 21 23.48 1.65 12.27
CA ILE A 21 22.42 1.04 13.08
C ILE A 21 22.83 -0.34 13.60
N LEU A 22 23.48 -1.17 12.77
CA LEU A 22 23.96 -2.47 13.21
C LEU A 22 25.09 -2.38 14.24
N ARG A 23 25.83 -1.27 14.29
CA ARG A 23 26.85 -1.04 15.31
C ARG A 23 26.29 -0.44 16.60
N ARG A 24 25.40 0.55 16.50
CA ARG A 24 24.96 1.39 17.63
C ARG A 24 23.55 1.09 18.13
N GLY A 25 22.72 0.49 17.28
CA GLY A 25 21.29 0.30 17.50
C GLY A 25 20.47 1.33 16.75
N ILE A 26 19.15 1.26 16.92
CA ILE A 26 18.24 2.32 16.45
C ILE A 26 18.20 3.36 17.56
N LEU A 27 18.76 4.54 17.30
CA LEU A 27 18.90 5.61 18.27
C LEU A 27 17.74 6.60 18.16
N SER A 28 17.39 7.22 19.28
CA SER A 28 16.54 8.41 19.31
C SER A 28 17.23 9.58 18.59
N HIS A 29 16.44 10.55 18.13
CA HIS A 29 17.00 11.75 17.51
C HIS A 29 17.91 12.54 18.47
N ALA A 30 17.59 12.54 19.76
CA ALA A 30 18.42 13.14 20.80
C ALA A 30 19.84 12.53 20.80
N GLN A 31 19.94 11.21 20.77
CA GLN A 31 21.24 10.52 20.75
C GLN A 31 21.99 10.70 19.44
N VAL A 32 21.30 10.66 18.29
CA VAL A 32 21.92 10.95 16.98
C VAL A 32 22.56 12.33 16.97
N ALA A 33 21.87 13.33 17.51
CA ALA A 33 22.39 14.71 17.60
C ALA A 33 23.55 14.83 18.60
N ALA A 34 23.41 14.25 19.79
CA ALA A 34 24.45 14.30 20.83
C ALA A 34 25.76 13.63 20.39
N GLU A 35 25.67 12.49 19.70
CA GLU A 35 26.83 11.76 19.18
C GLU A 35 27.32 12.27 17.82
N LYS A 36 26.67 13.28 17.23
CA LYS A 36 26.97 13.83 15.89
C LYS A 36 27.09 12.74 14.81
N ILE A 37 26.14 11.81 14.81
CA ILE A 37 26.14 10.68 13.89
C ILE A 37 25.64 11.13 12.52
N ASP A 38 26.45 10.92 11.48
CA ASP A 38 26.01 11.09 10.10
C ASP A 38 24.98 10.04 9.71
N TYR A 39 23.93 10.49 9.02
CA TYR A 39 22.87 9.61 8.53
C TYR A 39 22.19 10.19 7.29
N THR A 40 21.65 9.30 6.47
CA THR A 40 20.80 9.65 5.34
C THR A 40 19.34 9.76 5.80
N ARG A 41 18.74 10.93 5.63
CA ARG A 41 17.36 11.21 6.07
C ARG A 41 16.31 10.52 5.21
N VAL A 42 15.27 10.00 5.86
CA VAL A 42 14.03 9.49 5.23
C VAL A 42 12.77 10.21 5.71
N TYR A 43 12.91 11.15 6.64
CA TYR A 43 11.82 11.91 7.23
C TYR A 43 12.01 13.40 6.97
N ASP A 44 10.89 14.12 6.94
CA ASP A 44 10.84 15.57 6.76
C ASP A 44 11.31 16.32 8.03
N GLU A 45 11.90 17.50 7.86
CA GLU A 45 12.38 18.33 8.96
C GLU A 45 11.23 18.85 9.87
N GLY A 46 10.04 19.08 9.31
CA GLY A 46 8.86 19.53 10.05
C GLY A 46 8.30 18.45 10.99
N ILE A 47 8.28 17.17 10.56
CA ILE A 47 7.88 16.04 11.42
C ILE A 47 8.78 15.96 12.66
N VAL A 48 10.07 16.12 12.41
CA VAL A 48 11.16 16.09 13.39
C VAL A 48 11.00 17.21 14.42
N GLN A 49 10.62 18.42 14.01
CA GLN A 49 10.36 19.52 14.95
C GLN A 49 9.11 19.29 15.82
N ASN A 50 8.01 18.79 15.25
CA ASN A 50 6.79 18.50 16.02
C ASN A 50 7.05 17.46 17.13
N ARG A 51 7.96 16.52 16.90
CA ARG A 51 8.34 15.54 17.92
C ARG A 51 9.05 16.17 19.11
N LYS A 52 9.70 17.33 18.96
CA LYS A 52 10.31 18.04 20.11
C LYS A 52 9.26 18.63 21.05
N SER A 53 8.15 19.14 20.52
CA SER A 53 7.12 19.83 21.31
C SER A 53 6.13 18.89 22.00
N ILE A 54 6.02 17.63 21.55
CA ILE A 54 5.09 16.66 22.14
C ILE A 54 5.78 15.88 23.26
N LEU A 55 5.20 15.91 24.44
CA LEU A 55 5.66 15.19 25.63
C LEU A 55 4.92 13.86 25.80
N THR A 56 5.64 12.86 26.26
CA THR A 56 5.09 11.59 26.74
C THR A 56 4.50 11.75 28.15
N PRO A 57 3.69 10.80 28.64
CA PRO A 57 3.23 10.81 30.04
C PRO A 57 4.37 10.85 31.07
N GLY A 58 5.58 10.41 30.70
CA GLY A 58 6.79 10.53 31.54
C GLY A 58 7.48 11.89 31.49
N GLY A 59 6.90 12.91 30.85
CA GLY A 59 7.45 14.27 30.75
C GLY A 59 8.58 14.44 29.73
N LYS A 60 9.11 13.34 29.16
CA LYS A 60 10.12 13.37 28.11
C LYS A 60 9.53 13.68 26.75
N SER A 61 10.26 14.41 25.94
CA SER A 61 9.90 14.72 24.55
C SER A 61 9.97 13.49 23.65
N LEU A 62 9.12 13.39 22.62
CA LEU A 62 9.23 12.30 21.61
C LEU A 62 10.59 12.26 20.90
N TRP A 63 11.36 13.35 20.97
CA TRP A 63 12.74 13.44 20.49
C TRP A 63 13.72 12.48 21.18
N GLU A 64 13.43 12.10 22.43
CA GLU A 64 14.24 11.19 23.25
C GLU A 64 13.92 9.70 23.01
N PHE A 65 13.03 9.38 22.07
CA PHE A 65 12.59 8.01 21.83
C PHE A 65 13.00 7.53 20.44
N ALA A 66 13.53 6.30 20.39
CA ALA A 66 13.61 5.51 19.17
C ALA A 66 12.23 4.92 18.90
N ASN A 67 11.59 5.34 17.80
CA ASN A 67 10.25 4.93 17.45
C ASN A 67 10.24 3.78 16.43
N VAL A 68 9.39 2.78 16.67
CA VAL A 68 9.16 1.67 15.74
C VAL A 68 7.68 1.43 15.54
N TYR A 69 7.26 1.15 14.31
CA TYR A 69 5.86 0.98 13.95
C TYR A 69 5.36 -0.44 14.22
N PHE A 70 4.07 -0.56 14.55
CA PHE A 70 3.40 -1.87 14.57
C PHE A 70 3.06 -2.41 13.17
N GLN A 71 2.95 -1.52 12.18
CA GLN A 71 2.67 -1.85 10.77
C GLN A 71 3.66 -1.08 9.88
N PRO A 72 4.55 -1.76 9.12
CA PRO A 72 5.53 -1.08 8.26
C PRO A 72 4.88 -0.51 7.01
N ARG A 73 3.84 -1.18 6.49
CA ARG A 73 3.13 -0.77 5.28
C ARG A 73 2.10 0.31 5.61
N ASN A 74 2.59 1.52 5.84
CA ASN A 74 1.83 2.65 6.38
C ASN A 74 2.03 3.94 5.55
N PRO A 75 1.30 5.04 5.85
CA PRO A 75 1.44 6.32 5.15
C PRO A 75 2.83 6.92 5.13
N MET A 76 3.63 6.70 6.19
CA MET A 76 5.02 7.17 6.25
C MET A 76 5.86 6.44 5.19
N LEU A 77 5.82 5.10 5.14
CA LEU A 77 6.54 4.35 4.10
C LEU A 77 6.06 4.71 2.69
N TYR A 78 4.75 4.96 2.53
CA TYR A 78 4.18 5.41 1.26
C TYR A 78 4.80 6.74 0.80
N ARG A 79 4.90 7.73 1.69
CA ARG A 79 5.58 9.01 1.40
C ARG A 79 7.03 8.78 1.01
N VAL A 80 7.78 8.03 1.83
CA VAL A 80 9.23 7.83 1.62
C VAL A 80 9.53 7.16 0.28
N LYS A 81 8.74 6.19 -0.18
CA LYS A 81 8.96 5.54 -1.49
C LYS A 81 8.74 6.45 -2.70
N HIS A 82 8.10 7.60 -2.53
CA HIS A 82 7.93 8.59 -3.60
C HIS A 82 9.00 9.67 -3.52
N GLU A 83 9.45 10.04 -2.32
CA GLU A 83 10.55 10.99 -2.12
C GLU A 83 11.93 10.37 -2.40
N LYS A 84 12.05 9.06 -2.18
CA LYS A 84 13.26 8.26 -2.36
C LYS A 84 12.95 7.08 -3.27
N SER A 85 13.92 6.67 -4.09
CA SER A 85 13.81 5.39 -4.79
C SER A 85 13.57 4.27 -3.77
N VAL A 86 12.66 3.35 -4.10
CA VAL A 86 12.41 2.16 -3.29
C VAL A 86 13.69 1.32 -3.09
N ASP A 87 14.65 1.44 -4.01
CA ASP A 87 15.95 0.74 -3.94
C ASP A 87 16.85 1.25 -2.81
N ASN A 88 16.52 2.43 -2.26
CA ASN A 88 17.28 3.08 -1.21
C ASN A 88 16.64 2.91 0.18
N ILE A 89 15.50 2.23 0.28
CA ILE A 89 14.72 2.09 1.51
C ILE A 89 14.81 0.66 2.02
N VAL A 90 14.98 0.53 3.33
CA VAL A 90 14.94 -0.75 4.03
C VAL A 90 14.07 -0.65 5.27
N VAL A 91 13.49 -1.76 5.67
CA VAL A 91 12.68 -1.84 6.90
C VAL A 91 13.33 -2.85 7.84
N LEU A 92 13.82 -2.38 8.99
CA LEU A 92 14.40 -3.25 10.02
C LEU A 92 13.29 -3.83 10.88
N ALA A 93 13.33 -5.14 11.11
CA ALA A 93 12.43 -5.82 12.03
C ALA A 93 13.09 -5.95 13.41
N VAL A 94 12.43 -5.39 14.41
CA VAL A 94 12.80 -5.43 15.81
C VAL A 94 11.96 -6.50 16.51
N LYS A 95 12.62 -7.35 17.31
CA LYS A 95 11.97 -8.38 18.13
C LYS A 95 10.87 -7.79 19.00
N ALA A 96 9.70 -8.43 19.02
CA ALA A 96 8.59 -8.01 19.88
C ALA A 96 8.92 -8.03 21.38
N ASP A 97 9.99 -8.71 21.81
CA ASP A 97 10.54 -8.68 23.16
C ASP A 97 10.83 -7.27 23.68
N ILE A 98 11.00 -6.28 22.81
CA ILE A 98 11.15 -4.88 23.21
C ILE A 98 9.90 -4.37 23.98
N LEU A 99 8.73 -4.99 23.79
CA LEU A 99 7.49 -4.70 24.51
C LEU A 99 7.48 -5.21 25.96
N ASN A 100 8.49 -5.98 26.37
CA ASN A 100 8.65 -6.43 27.76
C ASN A 100 9.32 -5.37 28.64
N ARG A 101 9.94 -4.36 28.05
CA ARG A 101 10.46 -3.21 28.78
C ARG A 101 9.32 -2.48 29.49
N SER A 102 9.58 -2.00 30.71
CA SER A 102 8.60 -1.24 31.51
C SER A 102 8.59 0.25 31.17
N ASP A 103 9.67 0.77 30.57
CA ASP A 103 9.90 2.19 30.32
C ASP A 103 9.45 2.67 28.93
N ILE A 104 8.80 1.81 28.15
CA ILE A 104 8.29 2.15 26.82
C ILE A 104 6.91 2.80 26.89
N PHE A 105 6.55 3.51 25.82
CA PHE A 105 5.19 3.97 25.59
C PHE A 105 4.63 3.39 24.29
N ILE A 106 3.30 3.31 24.20
CA ILE A 106 2.60 2.86 23.01
C ILE A 106 1.68 3.98 22.55
N SER A 107 1.83 4.43 21.31
CA SER A 107 0.93 5.41 20.72
C SER A 107 -0.21 4.73 19.96
N THR A 108 -1.42 5.30 20.00
CA THR A 108 -2.59 4.76 19.30
C THR A 108 -2.61 5.04 17.79
N GLY A 109 -1.65 5.84 17.31
CA GLY A 109 -1.43 6.25 15.91
C GLY A 109 -0.09 6.97 15.78
N ASN A 110 0.09 7.80 14.74
CA ASN A 110 1.28 8.67 14.62
C ASN A 110 1.41 9.55 15.87
N ALA A 111 2.47 9.34 16.66
CA ALA A 111 2.71 10.02 17.93
C ALA A 111 2.96 11.52 17.75
N ALA A 112 3.40 11.96 16.56
CA ALA A 112 3.59 13.38 16.25
C ALA A 112 2.27 14.13 15.95
N ASN A 113 1.12 13.44 16.00
CA ASN A 113 -0.20 14.03 15.80
C ASN A 113 -0.91 14.22 17.14
N TYR A 114 -1.40 15.43 17.41
CA TYR A 114 -2.05 15.79 18.70
C TYR A 114 -3.30 14.97 19.05
N ALA A 115 -4.00 14.38 18.07
CA ALA A 115 -5.14 13.51 18.34
C ALA A 115 -4.73 12.09 18.78
N THR A 116 -3.42 11.80 18.85
CA THR A 116 -2.87 10.50 19.25
C THR A 116 -2.61 10.45 20.74
N GLU A 117 -3.24 9.48 21.38
CA GLU A 117 -2.94 9.09 22.76
C GLU A 117 -1.60 8.35 22.82
N ILE A 118 -0.73 8.77 23.74
CA ILE A 118 0.51 8.08 24.11
C ILE A 118 0.25 7.43 25.47
N LEU A 119 0.24 6.11 25.50
CA LEU A 119 -0.14 5.31 26.67
C LEU A 119 1.09 4.74 27.36
N LEU A 120 0.98 4.58 28.68
CA LEU A 120 1.92 3.74 29.43
C LEU A 120 1.90 2.32 28.88
N ARG A 121 3.02 1.60 29.02
CA ARG A 121 3.17 0.24 28.48
C ARG A 121 1.99 -0.66 28.83
N GLU A 122 1.57 -0.71 30.09
CA GLU A 122 0.50 -1.61 30.54
C GLU A 122 -0.86 -1.30 29.89
N GLU A 123 -1.22 -0.03 29.80
CA GLU A 123 -2.44 0.44 29.17
C GLU A 123 -2.43 0.20 27.66
N GLY A 124 -1.30 0.51 27.00
CA GLY A 124 -1.11 0.25 25.58
C GLY A 124 -1.20 -1.23 25.25
N MET A 125 -0.63 -2.10 26.08
CA MET A 125 -0.75 -3.56 25.90
C MET A 125 -2.20 -4.05 26.05
N LYS A 126 -2.99 -3.46 26.96
CA LYS A 126 -4.44 -3.74 27.07
C LYS A 126 -5.21 -3.25 25.85
N ARG A 127 -4.80 -2.13 25.24
CA ARG A 127 -5.44 -1.54 24.05
C ARG A 127 -5.10 -2.27 22.74
N LEU A 128 -3.92 -2.90 22.67
CA LEU A 128 -3.37 -3.50 21.45
C LEU A 128 -4.33 -4.45 20.70
N PRO A 129 -5.15 -5.31 21.35
CA PRO A 129 -6.14 -6.14 20.65
C PRO A 129 -7.16 -5.32 19.83
N GLU A 130 -7.60 -4.18 20.34
CA GLU A 130 -8.46 -3.25 19.61
C GLU A 130 -7.67 -2.56 18.49
N MET A 131 -6.43 -2.14 18.78
CA MET A 131 -5.58 -1.46 17.80
C MET A 131 -5.35 -2.32 16.55
N LYS A 132 -5.22 -3.64 16.73
CA LYS A 132 -5.10 -4.61 15.61
C LYS A 132 -6.24 -4.52 14.59
N LYS A 133 -7.43 -4.02 14.95
CA LYS A 133 -8.55 -3.83 14.00
C LYS A 133 -8.24 -2.81 12.90
N TYR A 134 -7.34 -1.88 13.16
CA TYR A 134 -6.90 -0.88 12.16
C TYR A 134 -5.44 -1.06 11.72
N ILE A 135 -4.54 -1.51 12.59
CA ILE A 135 -3.12 -1.76 12.26
C ILE A 135 -3.00 -2.86 11.18
N ASN A 136 -3.87 -3.87 11.22
CA ASN A 136 -3.84 -4.98 10.26
C ASN A 136 -4.60 -4.68 8.96
N LYS A 137 -5.14 -3.47 8.78
CA LYS A 137 -5.77 -3.10 7.50
C LYS A 137 -4.72 -2.92 6.42
N THR A 138 -5.10 -3.18 5.18
CA THR A 138 -4.24 -2.99 3.99
C THR A 138 -4.45 -1.64 3.30
N TRP A 139 -5.41 -0.85 3.79
CA TRP A 139 -5.79 0.46 3.29
C TRP A 139 -6.34 1.32 4.44
N TRP A 140 -6.38 2.63 4.22
CA TRP A 140 -6.79 3.63 5.20
C TRP A 140 -7.47 4.81 4.51
N THR A 141 -8.12 5.63 5.32
CA THR A 141 -8.77 6.89 4.93
C THR A 141 -8.51 7.98 5.97
N GLU A 142 -8.57 9.23 5.51
CA GLU A 142 -8.43 10.43 6.34
C GLU A 142 -9.69 10.62 7.20
N GLU A 143 -10.91 10.49 6.62
CA GLU A 143 -12.16 10.86 7.32
C GLU A 143 -12.41 10.01 8.57
N MET A 144 -11.98 8.75 8.57
CA MET A 144 -12.14 7.83 9.70
C MET A 144 -10.93 7.86 10.67
N GLY A 145 -9.96 8.74 10.43
CA GLY A 145 -8.69 8.84 11.16
C GLY A 145 -7.81 7.59 11.05
N THR A 146 -8.13 6.65 10.14
CA THR A 146 -7.40 5.38 10.03
C THR A 146 -5.99 5.56 9.47
N LYS A 147 -5.76 6.62 8.69
CA LYS A 147 -4.44 7.04 8.23
C LYS A 147 -3.48 7.34 9.39
N ARG A 148 -3.94 8.12 10.38
CA ARG A 148 -3.17 8.36 11.62
C ARG A 148 -3.00 7.07 12.42
N LYS A 149 -4.09 6.32 12.63
CA LYS A 149 -4.12 5.14 13.51
C LYS A 149 -3.23 3.99 13.02
N ILE A 150 -3.13 3.74 11.70
CA ILE A 150 -2.28 2.67 11.17
C ILE A 150 -0.78 2.95 11.41
N MET A 151 -0.40 4.21 11.66
CA MET A 151 0.96 4.62 12.03
C MET A 151 1.21 4.52 13.54
N ALA A 152 0.52 3.65 14.28
CA ALA A 152 0.80 3.40 15.69
C ALA A 152 2.26 2.97 15.92
N GLU A 153 2.86 3.47 17.00
CA GLU A 153 4.28 3.32 17.32
C GLU A 153 4.48 2.73 18.72
N CYS A 154 5.56 1.98 18.88
CA CYS A 154 6.22 1.75 20.16
C CYS A 154 7.36 2.75 20.29
N LEU A 155 7.38 3.47 21.41
CA LEU A 155 8.34 4.52 21.71
C LEU A 155 9.31 3.99 22.76
N VAL A 156 10.55 3.72 22.36
CA VAL A 156 11.59 3.16 23.23
C VAL A 156 12.53 4.27 23.65
N PRO A 157 12.72 4.54 24.95
CA PRO A 157 13.65 5.57 25.40
C PRO A 157 15.05 5.32 24.87
N ASP A 158 15.71 6.40 24.45
CA ASP A 158 17.13 6.47 24.11
C ASP A 158 17.54 5.65 22.89
N ARG A 159 17.53 4.32 22.99
CA ARG A 159 17.97 3.38 21.96
C ARG A 159 17.27 2.02 22.01
N ILE A 160 17.14 1.41 20.83
CA ILE A 160 16.90 -0.01 20.65
C ILE A 160 18.24 -0.70 20.35
N PRO A 161 18.71 -1.63 21.19
CA PRO A 161 19.99 -2.31 20.99
C PRO A 161 20.09 -3.08 19.65
N PRO A 162 21.27 -3.17 19.02
CA PRO A 162 21.47 -3.93 17.79
C PRO A 162 20.96 -5.38 17.83
N GLU A 163 21.06 -6.03 19.00
CA GLU A 163 20.70 -7.44 19.22
C GLU A 163 19.20 -7.70 19.09
N MET A 164 18.40 -6.62 19.15
CA MET A 164 16.95 -6.66 18.96
C MET A 164 16.56 -6.67 17.48
N ILE A 165 17.48 -6.35 16.57
CA ILE A 165 17.22 -6.36 15.12
C ILE A 165 17.40 -7.78 14.61
N GLN A 166 16.33 -8.39 14.09
CA GLN A 166 16.34 -9.80 13.67
C GLN A 166 16.36 -10.01 12.16
N SER A 167 15.82 -9.06 11.39
CA SER A 167 15.77 -9.14 9.95
C SER A 167 15.73 -7.76 9.29
N VAL A 168 16.06 -7.72 8.00
CA VAL A 168 15.92 -6.55 7.13
C VAL A 168 15.00 -6.92 5.98
N TYR A 169 13.88 -6.22 5.87
CA TYR A 169 13.00 -6.31 4.73
C TYR A 169 13.42 -5.31 3.66
N VAL A 170 13.40 -5.75 2.40
CA VAL A 170 13.81 -4.97 1.24
C VAL A 170 12.82 -5.14 0.10
N ALA A 171 12.77 -4.17 -0.82
CA ALA A 171 11.78 -4.16 -1.89
C ALA A 171 12.01 -5.23 -2.97
N ASN A 172 13.27 -5.59 -3.22
CA ASN A 172 13.65 -6.54 -4.26
C ASN A 172 15.01 -7.19 -3.96
N HIS A 173 15.40 -8.16 -4.80
CA HIS A 173 16.66 -8.90 -4.65
C HIS A 173 17.90 -8.02 -4.85
N THR A 174 17.85 -6.99 -5.70
CA THR A 174 18.98 -6.08 -5.92
C THR A 174 19.37 -5.37 -4.63
N VAL A 175 18.39 -4.78 -3.93
CA VAL A 175 18.62 -4.15 -2.61
C VAL A 175 19.09 -5.19 -1.59
N ALA A 176 18.59 -6.42 -1.67
CA ALA A 176 19.03 -7.48 -0.77
C ALA A 176 20.55 -7.71 -0.89
N GLU A 177 21.10 -7.75 -2.10
CA GLU A 177 22.54 -7.87 -2.34
C GLU A 177 23.31 -6.65 -1.82
N THR A 178 22.79 -5.43 -2.03
CA THR A 178 23.39 -4.22 -1.45
C THR A 178 23.43 -4.30 0.07
N VAL A 179 22.36 -4.73 0.74
CA VAL A 179 22.34 -4.89 2.20
C VAL A 179 23.30 -5.98 2.65
N LYS A 180 23.42 -7.10 1.91
CA LYS A 180 24.39 -8.18 2.22
C LYS A 180 25.82 -7.65 2.33
N GLN A 181 26.21 -6.74 1.43
CA GLN A 181 27.54 -6.11 1.45
C GLN A 181 27.76 -5.27 2.72
N HIS A 182 26.73 -4.58 3.22
CA HIS A 182 26.81 -3.76 4.43
C HIS A 182 26.84 -4.57 5.73
N ILE A 183 26.25 -5.77 5.77
CA ILE A 183 26.19 -6.59 6.99
C ILE A 183 27.42 -7.50 7.21
N GLY A 184 28.20 -7.74 6.16
CA GLY A 184 29.37 -8.62 6.20
C GLY A 184 29.03 -10.04 6.68
N ARG A 185 29.73 -10.52 7.72
CA ARG A 185 29.57 -11.90 8.26
C ARG A 185 28.45 -12.04 9.31
N ARG A 186 27.70 -10.98 9.61
CA ARG A 186 26.64 -11.02 10.63
C ARG A 186 25.52 -11.95 10.18
N LYS A 187 25.03 -12.80 11.09
CA LYS A 187 23.86 -13.64 10.85
C LYS A 187 22.58 -12.80 10.97
N LEU A 188 22.21 -12.09 9.90
CA LEU A 188 20.99 -11.31 9.81
C LEU A 188 20.21 -11.72 8.56
N SER A 189 18.93 -12.06 8.71
CA SER A 189 18.08 -12.43 7.58
C SER A 189 17.71 -11.21 6.76
N ILE A 190 17.97 -11.26 5.45
CA ILE A 190 17.55 -10.23 4.50
C ILE A 190 16.45 -10.81 3.62
N ILE A 191 15.26 -10.20 3.66
CA ILE A 191 14.04 -10.77 3.13
C ILE A 191 13.45 -9.81 2.08
N PRO A 192 13.49 -10.15 0.79
CA PRO A 192 12.72 -9.45 -0.23
C PRO A 192 11.22 -9.61 0.01
N GLU A 193 10.53 -8.50 0.27
CA GLU A 193 9.08 -8.46 0.53
C GLU A 193 8.45 -7.25 -0.20
N PRO A 194 8.32 -7.31 -1.54
CA PRO A 194 7.83 -6.19 -2.35
C PRO A 194 6.47 -5.63 -1.90
N ASN A 195 5.57 -6.49 -1.40
CA ASN A 195 4.23 -6.05 -0.95
C ASN A 195 4.31 -5.06 0.22
N MET A 196 5.31 -5.21 1.10
CA MET A 196 5.56 -4.28 2.21
C MET A 196 5.85 -2.87 1.67
N PHE A 197 6.50 -2.78 0.52
CA PHE A 197 6.89 -1.54 -0.16
C PHE A 197 5.85 -1.06 -1.19
N PHE A 198 4.61 -1.54 -1.11
CA PHE A 198 3.53 -1.21 -2.05
C PHE A 198 3.81 -1.64 -3.50
N LEU A 199 4.77 -2.54 -3.71
CA LEU A 199 5.07 -3.12 -5.00
C LEU A 199 4.30 -4.43 -5.18
N PRO A 200 4.01 -4.84 -6.42
CA PRO A 200 3.43 -6.14 -6.67
C PRO A 200 4.39 -7.28 -6.27
N SER A 201 3.84 -8.38 -5.76
CA SER A 201 4.62 -9.60 -5.50
C SER A 201 5.17 -10.21 -6.78
N ARG A 202 4.47 -9.99 -7.89
CA ARG A 202 4.85 -10.50 -9.19
C ARG A 202 4.36 -9.60 -10.31
N GLN A 203 5.21 -9.38 -11.30
CA GLN A 203 4.86 -8.71 -12.54
C GLN A 203 5.45 -9.48 -13.72
N ILE A 204 4.62 -9.79 -14.71
CA ILE A 204 5.04 -10.42 -15.96
C ILE A 204 4.74 -9.44 -17.09
N ARG A 205 5.80 -8.94 -17.72
CA ARG A 205 5.69 -8.04 -18.87
C ARG A 205 5.34 -8.86 -20.11
N LEU A 206 4.20 -8.54 -20.73
CA LEU A 206 3.70 -9.24 -21.91
C LEU A 206 4.08 -8.50 -23.20
N THR A 207 3.99 -7.17 -23.19
CA THR A 207 4.44 -6.27 -24.27
C THR A 207 5.16 -5.06 -23.66
N PRO A 208 5.68 -4.09 -24.45
CA PRO A 208 6.29 -2.88 -23.88
C PRO A 208 5.39 -2.15 -22.89
N ASN A 209 4.07 -2.15 -23.13
CA ASN A 209 3.09 -1.39 -22.35
C ASN A 209 2.12 -2.25 -21.54
N LEU A 210 2.00 -3.55 -21.82
CA LEU A 210 1.07 -4.44 -21.12
C LEU A 210 1.82 -5.38 -20.16
N SER A 211 1.36 -5.45 -18.92
CA SER A 211 1.82 -6.43 -17.92
C SER A 211 0.65 -7.06 -17.17
N ILE A 212 0.80 -8.32 -16.76
CA ILE A 212 -0.04 -8.92 -15.72
C ILE A 212 0.67 -8.85 -14.37
N VAL A 213 -0.10 -8.62 -13.31
CA VAL A 213 0.40 -8.22 -12.00
C VAL A 213 -0.32 -8.98 -10.90
N GLU A 214 0.43 -9.55 -9.96
CA GLU A 214 -0.07 -10.02 -8.67
C GLU A 214 0.23 -8.96 -7.62
N GLY A 215 -0.81 -8.28 -7.12
CA GLY A 215 -0.65 -7.16 -6.20
C GLY A 215 -1.92 -6.32 -6.09
N ASP A 216 -1.88 -5.33 -5.20
CA ASP A 216 -3.04 -4.47 -4.93
C ASP A 216 -3.20 -3.37 -5.99
N MET A 217 -4.26 -3.46 -6.79
CA MET A 217 -4.57 -2.55 -7.90
C MET A 217 -4.66 -1.08 -7.48
N PHE A 218 -5.15 -0.80 -6.27
CA PHE A 218 -5.29 0.57 -5.78
C PHE A 218 -3.95 1.24 -5.49
N PHE A 219 -2.86 0.49 -5.42
CA PHE A 219 -1.49 1.00 -5.24
C PHE A 219 -0.68 0.92 -6.54
N SER A 220 -1.33 0.72 -7.69
CA SER A 220 -0.65 0.59 -8.99
C SER A 220 0.04 1.88 -9.46
N GLY A 221 -0.39 3.04 -8.97
CA GLY A 221 0.11 4.34 -9.44
C GLY A 221 -0.33 4.68 -10.87
N MET A 222 -1.32 3.97 -11.42
CA MET A 222 -1.92 4.32 -12.72
C MET A 222 -2.90 5.48 -12.57
N GLN A 223 -3.03 6.29 -13.61
CA GLN A 223 -3.99 7.41 -13.65
C GLN A 223 -5.42 6.91 -13.50
N THR A 224 -5.78 5.83 -14.22
CA THR A 224 -7.15 5.29 -14.21
C THR A 224 -7.19 3.92 -13.54
N LEU A 225 -8.08 3.77 -12.56
CA LEU A 225 -8.34 2.51 -11.84
C LEU A 225 -9.69 1.95 -12.25
N THR A 226 -9.73 0.70 -12.73
CA THR A 226 -10.97 0.06 -13.18
C THR A 226 -11.69 -0.62 -12.03
N ILE A 227 -12.95 -0.28 -11.79
CA ILE A 227 -13.79 -0.94 -10.79
C ILE A 227 -14.81 -1.80 -11.50
N SER A 228 -14.75 -3.12 -11.27
CA SER A 228 -15.77 -4.04 -11.78
C SER A 228 -17.07 -3.87 -11.00
N VAL A 229 -18.14 -3.49 -11.70
CA VAL A 229 -19.44 -3.14 -11.10
C VAL A 229 -20.59 -3.90 -11.76
N ASN A 230 -21.79 -3.75 -11.17
CA ASN A 230 -23.04 -4.10 -11.83
C ASN A 230 -23.73 -2.83 -12.35
N THR A 231 -24.90 -2.96 -12.98
CA THR A 231 -25.65 -1.79 -13.50
C THR A 231 -26.79 -1.35 -12.59
N VAL A 232 -26.91 -1.91 -11.38
CA VAL A 232 -28.00 -1.64 -10.42
C VAL A 232 -27.55 -0.85 -9.18
N GLY A 233 -26.34 -0.29 -9.16
CA GLY A 233 -25.91 0.65 -8.12
C GLY A 233 -25.45 0.01 -6.81
N VAL A 234 -25.13 -1.29 -6.79
CA VAL A 234 -24.70 -2.00 -5.57
C VAL A 234 -23.21 -2.34 -5.58
N MET A 235 -22.45 -1.94 -4.56
CA MET A 235 -21.05 -2.35 -4.33
C MET A 235 -20.93 -3.10 -3.00
N GLY A 236 -21.26 -4.40 -3.01
CA GLY A 236 -21.48 -5.18 -1.78
C GLY A 236 -20.38 -6.17 -1.38
N LYS A 237 -19.51 -6.60 -2.31
CA LYS A 237 -18.42 -7.56 -2.03
C LYS A 237 -17.17 -7.27 -2.87
N GLY A 238 -16.05 -7.89 -2.48
CA GLY A 238 -14.78 -7.87 -3.23
C GLY A 238 -14.23 -6.47 -3.49
N LEU A 239 -13.61 -6.29 -4.66
CA LEU A 239 -13.00 -5.04 -5.11
C LEU A 239 -13.97 -3.86 -5.06
N ALA A 240 -15.21 -4.03 -5.54
CA ALA A 240 -16.23 -2.99 -5.52
C ALA A 240 -16.59 -2.56 -4.09
N SER A 241 -16.77 -3.50 -3.15
CA SER A 241 -17.03 -3.11 -1.75
C SER A 241 -15.90 -2.32 -1.14
N ARG A 242 -14.64 -2.67 -1.43
CA ARG A 242 -13.49 -1.88 -0.97
C ARG A 242 -13.51 -0.49 -1.59
N ALA A 243 -13.73 -0.39 -2.90
CA ALA A 243 -13.83 0.88 -3.60
C ALA A 243 -14.89 1.79 -2.97
N LYS A 244 -16.07 1.26 -2.62
CA LYS A 244 -17.13 2.00 -1.93
C LYS A 244 -16.67 2.66 -0.62
N TYR A 245 -15.91 1.96 0.22
CA TYR A 245 -15.46 2.50 1.49
C TYR A 245 -14.22 3.39 1.37
N GLN A 246 -13.40 3.15 0.35
CA GLN A 246 -12.15 3.86 0.14
C GLN A 246 -12.34 5.14 -0.69
N PHE A 247 -13.33 5.15 -1.59
CA PHE A 247 -13.69 6.24 -2.50
C PHE A 247 -15.23 6.47 -2.47
N PRO A 248 -15.77 7.04 -1.37
CA PRO A 248 -17.21 7.26 -1.25
C PRO A 248 -17.78 8.15 -2.35
N ASP A 249 -17.01 9.13 -2.82
CA ASP A 249 -17.31 10.00 -3.96
C ASP A 249 -17.54 9.21 -5.26
N ALA A 250 -16.64 8.29 -5.59
CA ALA A 250 -16.79 7.41 -6.75
C ALA A 250 -18.04 6.51 -6.64
N TYR A 251 -18.42 6.12 -5.41
CA TYR A 251 -19.64 5.36 -5.18
C TYR A 251 -20.91 6.20 -5.42
N VAL A 252 -20.93 7.46 -5.01
CA VAL A 252 -22.05 8.39 -5.29
C VAL A 252 -22.23 8.55 -6.80
N VAL A 253 -21.16 8.86 -7.52
CA VAL A 253 -21.19 8.98 -9.00
C VAL A 253 -21.71 7.69 -9.63
N TYR A 254 -21.22 6.53 -9.18
CA TYR A 254 -21.69 5.23 -9.64
C TYR A 254 -23.20 5.02 -9.44
N GLN A 255 -23.74 5.39 -8.28
CA GLN A 255 -25.18 5.27 -8.01
C GLN A 255 -26.00 6.16 -8.94
N ASP A 256 -25.54 7.38 -9.21
CA ASP A 256 -26.24 8.33 -10.07
C ASP A 256 -26.25 7.86 -11.53
N VAL A 257 -25.13 7.39 -12.07
CA VAL A 257 -25.07 6.88 -13.45
C VAL A 257 -25.88 5.58 -13.62
N CYS A 258 -26.02 4.78 -12.57
CA CYS A 258 -26.94 3.64 -12.57
C CYS A 258 -28.41 4.08 -12.54
N ARG A 259 -28.79 4.99 -11.65
CA ARG A 259 -30.16 5.50 -11.53
C ARG A 259 -30.64 6.14 -12.83
N ASN A 260 -29.76 6.90 -13.48
CA ASN A 260 -30.03 7.57 -14.75
C ASN A 260 -29.86 6.65 -15.97
N LYS A 261 -29.60 5.34 -15.77
CA LYS A 261 -29.42 4.33 -16.83
C LYS A 261 -28.32 4.70 -17.85
N ILE A 262 -27.34 5.49 -17.43
CA ILE A 262 -26.18 5.89 -18.23
C ILE A 262 -25.20 4.71 -18.31
N LEU A 263 -24.93 4.07 -17.18
CA LEU A 263 -24.07 2.90 -17.11
C LEU A 263 -24.78 1.65 -17.65
N LYS A 264 -24.23 1.04 -18.71
CA LYS A 264 -24.83 -0.12 -19.40
C LYS A 264 -23.76 -1.19 -19.66
N MET A 265 -24.19 -2.45 -19.76
CA MET A 265 -23.30 -3.51 -20.22
C MET A 265 -22.68 -3.15 -21.58
N GLY A 266 -21.38 -3.41 -21.74
CA GLY A 266 -20.62 -3.06 -22.93
C GLY A 266 -20.21 -1.58 -23.04
N LYS A 267 -20.69 -0.70 -22.16
CA LYS A 267 -20.32 0.72 -22.15
C LYS A 267 -19.90 1.16 -20.75
N PRO A 268 -18.59 1.08 -20.44
CA PRO A 268 -18.02 1.61 -19.20
C PRO A 268 -18.30 3.12 -19.04
N TYR A 269 -18.27 3.60 -17.81
CA TYR A 269 -18.36 5.02 -17.49
C TYR A 269 -17.06 5.48 -16.83
N LEU A 270 -16.48 6.56 -17.35
CA LEU A 270 -15.26 7.14 -16.82
C LEU A 270 -15.59 8.31 -15.88
N TYR A 271 -15.22 8.18 -14.61
CA TYR A 271 -15.26 9.26 -13.65
C TYR A 271 -13.88 9.93 -13.56
N LYS A 272 -13.78 11.16 -14.09
CA LYS A 272 -12.59 12.01 -14.06
C LYS A 272 -12.56 12.81 -12.76
N ARG A 273 -11.94 12.24 -11.73
CA ARG A 273 -11.83 12.86 -10.40
C ARG A 273 -10.65 13.82 -10.38
N GLU A 274 -10.88 15.04 -9.90
CA GLU A 274 -9.89 16.14 -9.87
C GLU A 274 -8.88 16.07 -8.71
N SER A 275 -8.85 14.95 -7.97
CA SER A 275 -7.93 14.76 -6.85
C SER A 275 -7.16 13.47 -6.95
N SER A 276 -5.88 13.55 -6.57
CA SER A 276 -4.98 12.41 -6.48
C SER A 276 -5.32 11.51 -5.29
N PHE A 277 -5.32 10.21 -5.51
CA PHE A 277 -5.38 9.24 -4.42
C PHE A 277 -4.07 9.18 -3.61
N ASP A 278 -2.93 9.55 -4.21
CA ASP A 278 -1.62 9.56 -3.53
C ASP A 278 -1.62 10.48 -2.30
N TYR A 279 -2.41 11.56 -2.33
CA TYR A 279 -2.57 12.47 -1.20
C TYR A 279 -3.24 11.83 0.02
N GLN A 280 -4.16 10.90 -0.20
CA GLN A 280 -4.80 10.13 0.87
C GLN A 280 -3.85 9.05 1.41
N LEU A 281 -2.97 8.53 0.56
CA LEU A 281 -2.03 7.46 0.91
C LEU A 281 -0.83 7.95 1.71
N ALA A 282 -0.20 9.07 1.33
CA ALA A 282 1.00 9.55 2.00
C ALA A 282 0.71 10.29 3.30
N ASP A 283 1.58 10.12 4.30
CA ASP A 283 1.72 11.12 5.35
C ASP A 283 2.21 12.44 4.72
N GLN A 284 1.80 13.60 5.24
CA GLN A 284 2.20 14.92 4.73
C GLN A 284 2.31 15.05 3.19
N PRO A 285 1.19 14.91 2.48
CA PRO A 285 1.15 14.73 1.03
C PRO A 285 1.74 15.86 0.17
N SER A 286 1.94 17.06 0.73
CA SER A 286 2.48 18.23 0.03
C SER A 286 3.94 18.07 -0.41
N SER A 287 4.69 17.11 0.15
CA SER A 287 6.09 16.86 -0.22
C SER A 287 6.25 16.02 -1.50
N LEU A 288 5.16 15.49 -2.06
CA LEU A 288 5.19 14.58 -3.21
C LEU A 288 5.38 15.35 -4.52
N SER A 289 6.52 15.16 -5.19
CA SER A 289 6.86 15.85 -6.46
C SER A 289 6.49 15.07 -7.73
N HIS A 290 6.39 13.74 -7.66
CA HIS A 290 6.20 12.84 -8.81
C HIS A 290 5.02 11.88 -8.60
N ILE A 291 3.82 12.43 -8.51
CA ILE A 291 2.57 11.68 -8.36
C ILE A 291 1.57 12.03 -9.46
N ASN A 292 0.56 11.17 -9.64
CA ASN A 292 -0.57 11.53 -10.47
C ASN A 292 -1.28 12.71 -9.82
N ARG A 293 -1.56 13.77 -10.58
CA ARG A 293 -2.36 14.91 -10.07
C ARG A 293 -3.81 14.52 -9.83
N GLU A 294 -4.29 13.53 -10.56
CA GLU A 294 -5.66 13.05 -10.59
C GLU A 294 -5.70 11.52 -10.58
N THR A 295 -6.71 10.93 -9.95
CA THR A 295 -6.94 9.48 -10.00
C THR A 295 -8.35 9.19 -10.49
N TRP A 296 -8.48 8.74 -11.72
CA TRP A 296 -9.76 8.48 -12.37
C TRP A 296 -10.26 7.06 -12.09
N PHE A 297 -11.58 6.87 -12.20
CA PHE A 297 -12.22 5.58 -12.01
C PHE A 297 -12.99 5.16 -13.25
N LEU A 298 -12.63 4.03 -13.83
CA LEU A 298 -13.39 3.41 -14.90
C LEU A 298 -14.38 2.42 -14.29
N LEU A 299 -15.65 2.81 -14.21
CA LEU A 299 -16.74 1.95 -13.76
C LEU A 299 -17.08 0.97 -14.88
N PHE A 300 -16.65 -0.28 -14.73
CA PHE A 300 -16.74 -1.32 -15.76
C PHE A 300 -17.82 -2.35 -15.42
N PRO A 301 -18.97 -2.35 -16.12
CA PRO A 301 -20.03 -3.32 -15.88
C PRO A 301 -19.59 -4.71 -16.30
N THR A 302 -19.58 -5.65 -15.35
CA THR A 302 -19.32 -7.07 -15.62
C THR A 302 -20.57 -7.92 -15.53
N LYS A 303 -21.67 -7.39 -15.00
CA LYS A 303 -22.98 -8.04 -14.85
C LYS A 303 -24.09 -7.00 -14.75
N ARG A 304 -25.34 -7.39 -15.01
CA ARG A 304 -26.48 -6.47 -14.85
C ARG A 304 -26.88 -6.38 -13.39
N HIS A 305 -27.21 -7.52 -12.77
CA HIS A 305 -27.57 -7.59 -11.36
C HIS A 305 -26.48 -8.27 -10.53
N TRP A 306 -26.29 -7.85 -9.27
CA TRP A 306 -25.21 -8.39 -8.42
C TRP A 306 -25.37 -9.88 -8.07
N ARG A 307 -26.58 -10.42 -8.17
CA ARG A 307 -26.90 -11.84 -7.97
C ARG A 307 -26.54 -12.74 -9.15
N GLU A 308 -26.25 -12.15 -10.31
CA GLU A 308 -25.96 -12.88 -11.54
C GLU A 308 -24.47 -13.21 -11.67
N LYS A 309 -24.17 -14.18 -12.53
CA LYS A 309 -22.82 -14.42 -13.04
C LYS A 309 -22.40 -13.28 -13.96
N SER A 310 -21.09 -13.13 -14.19
CA SER A 310 -20.61 -12.12 -15.12
C SER A 310 -20.89 -12.49 -16.57
N ASP A 311 -21.13 -11.48 -17.39
CA ASP A 311 -21.44 -11.59 -18.82
C ASP A 311 -20.18 -11.36 -19.66
N ILE A 312 -19.65 -12.44 -20.24
CA ILE A 312 -18.40 -12.39 -21.03
C ILE A 312 -18.55 -11.56 -22.31
N GLN A 313 -19.71 -11.59 -22.98
CA GLN A 313 -19.96 -10.80 -24.19
C GLN A 313 -20.03 -9.31 -23.85
N GLY A 314 -20.71 -8.98 -22.75
CA GLY A 314 -20.74 -7.62 -22.22
C GLY A 314 -19.35 -7.10 -21.80
N ILE A 315 -18.50 -7.97 -21.26
CA ILE A 315 -17.10 -7.65 -20.95
C ILE A 315 -16.31 -7.39 -22.23
N GLU A 316 -16.44 -8.22 -23.26
CA GLU A 316 -15.76 -8.02 -24.55
C GLU A 316 -16.14 -6.67 -25.17
N HIS A 317 -17.43 -6.34 -25.23
CA HIS A 317 -17.87 -5.03 -25.73
C HIS A 317 -17.32 -3.87 -24.88
N GLY A 318 -17.22 -4.05 -23.55
CA GLY A 318 -16.64 -3.02 -22.68
C GLY A 318 -15.13 -2.85 -22.89
N LEU A 319 -14.41 -3.93 -23.18
CA LEU A 319 -12.99 -3.89 -23.55
C LEU A 319 -12.79 -3.24 -24.92
N GLN A 320 -13.67 -3.52 -25.88
CA GLN A 320 -13.70 -2.83 -27.16
C GLN A 320 -13.93 -1.32 -26.98
N TRP A 321 -14.87 -0.93 -26.12
CA TRP A 321 -15.08 0.48 -25.80
C TRP A 321 -13.81 1.16 -25.27
N ILE A 322 -13.05 0.50 -24.39
CA ILE A 322 -11.76 1.04 -23.91
C ILE A 322 -10.82 1.29 -25.09
N ARG A 323 -10.58 0.27 -25.92
CA ARG A 323 -9.69 0.37 -27.08
C ARG A 323 -10.08 1.52 -28.01
N ASP A 324 -11.37 1.68 -28.23
CA ASP A 324 -11.88 2.64 -29.21
C ASP A 324 -11.93 4.08 -28.66
N ASN A 325 -11.95 4.27 -27.32
CA ASN A 325 -12.21 5.58 -26.70
C ASN A 325 -11.07 6.12 -25.80
N TYR A 326 -10.10 5.30 -25.35
CA TYR A 326 -9.13 5.73 -24.32
C TYR A 326 -8.36 7.01 -24.67
N LYS A 327 -8.00 7.21 -25.94
CA LYS A 327 -7.29 8.42 -26.41
C LYS A 327 -8.17 9.66 -26.29
N GLN A 328 -9.39 9.57 -26.81
CA GLN A 328 -10.36 10.68 -26.78
C GLN A 328 -10.76 11.03 -25.35
N GLU A 329 -10.84 10.03 -24.49
CA GLU A 329 -11.15 10.20 -23.08
C GLU A 329 -9.98 10.73 -22.24
N GLY A 330 -8.75 10.71 -22.77
CA GLY A 330 -7.55 11.18 -22.08
C GLY A 330 -6.96 10.17 -21.07
N ILE A 331 -7.27 8.88 -21.22
CA ILE A 331 -6.68 7.82 -20.39
C ILE A 331 -5.21 7.62 -20.84
N THR A 332 -4.28 7.95 -19.96
CA THR A 332 -2.83 7.84 -20.20
C THR A 332 -2.21 6.57 -19.62
N SER A 333 -2.88 5.95 -18.64
CA SER A 333 -2.48 4.68 -18.05
C SER A 333 -3.63 4.04 -17.28
N LEU A 334 -3.67 2.69 -17.23
CA LEU A 334 -4.83 1.95 -16.75
C LEU A 334 -4.45 0.72 -15.91
N ALA A 335 -5.07 0.60 -14.74
CA ALA A 335 -5.07 -0.64 -13.96
C ALA A 335 -6.44 -1.33 -14.08
N VAL A 336 -6.45 -2.61 -14.41
CA VAL A 336 -7.67 -3.39 -14.67
C VAL A 336 -7.65 -4.67 -13.82
N PRO A 337 -8.71 -5.02 -13.07
CA PRO A 337 -8.76 -6.29 -12.35
C PRO A 337 -9.11 -7.43 -13.32
N ALA A 338 -8.92 -8.69 -12.92
CA ALA A 338 -9.41 -9.85 -13.67
C ALA A 338 -10.95 -9.80 -13.82
N LEU A 339 -11.43 -9.26 -14.95
CA LEU A 339 -12.83 -8.87 -15.14
C LEU A 339 -13.76 -10.07 -15.09
N GLY A 340 -14.68 -10.06 -14.13
CA GLY A 340 -15.68 -11.11 -13.97
C GLY A 340 -15.14 -12.47 -13.49
N CYS A 341 -13.86 -12.57 -13.15
CA CYS A 341 -13.30 -13.72 -12.43
C CYS A 341 -13.69 -13.69 -10.93
N GLY A 342 -13.37 -14.78 -10.20
CA GLY A 342 -13.65 -14.86 -8.77
C GLY A 342 -15.14 -14.91 -8.46
N LEU A 343 -15.67 -13.89 -7.75
CA LEU A 343 -17.11 -13.72 -7.47
C LEU A 343 -17.99 -13.67 -8.73
N GLY A 344 -17.42 -13.34 -9.89
CA GLY A 344 -18.12 -13.34 -11.18
C GLY A 344 -18.20 -14.71 -11.87
N GLN A 345 -17.43 -15.70 -11.39
CA GLN A 345 -17.38 -17.09 -11.85
C GLN A 345 -16.89 -17.32 -13.30
N LEU A 346 -16.36 -16.31 -14.00
CA LEU A 346 -15.64 -16.53 -15.24
C LEU A 346 -14.24 -17.09 -14.97
N LYS A 347 -13.74 -17.94 -15.87
CA LYS A 347 -12.43 -18.56 -15.73
C LYS A 347 -11.36 -17.69 -16.38
N TRP A 348 -10.23 -17.53 -15.70
CA TRP A 348 -9.09 -16.75 -16.21
C TRP A 348 -8.60 -17.26 -17.57
N LYS A 349 -8.65 -18.58 -17.82
CA LYS A 349 -8.25 -19.17 -19.11
C LYS A 349 -9.02 -18.58 -20.31
N ASP A 350 -10.24 -18.11 -20.10
CA ASP A 350 -11.10 -17.56 -21.15
C ASP A 350 -10.98 -16.02 -21.17
N VAL A 351 -10.98 -15.38 -19.99
CA VAL A 351 -10.93 -13.91 -19.85
C VAL A 351 -9.54 -13.31 -20.07
N GLY A 352 -8.48 -13.99 -19.64
CA GLY A 352 -7.10 -13.49 -19.71
C GLY A 352 -6.65 -13.15 -21.13
N PRO A 353 -6.72 -14.10 -22.09
CA PRO A 353 -6.40 -13.83 -23.49
C PRO A 353 -7.31 -12.77 -24.12
N LEU A 354 -8.61 -12.78 -23.78
CA LEU A 354 -9.56 -11.78 -24.23
C LEU A 354 -9.15 -10.37 -23.79
N MET A 355 -8.84 -10.18 -22.51
CA MET A 355 -8.36 -8.90 -21.98
C MET A 355 -7.06 -8.46 -22.65
N CYS A 356 -6.10 -9.36 -22.82
CA CYS A 356 -4.81 -9.03 -23.44
C CYS A 356 -4.97 -8.60 -24.91
N ARG A 357 -5.89 -9.21 -25.65
CA ARG A 357 -6.20 -8.83 -27.04
C ARG A 357 -6.64 -7.37 -27.17
N TYR A 358 -7.54 -6.92 -26.30
CA TYR A 358 -8.11 -5.56 -26.38
C TYR A 358 -7.29 -4.50 -25.64
N LEU A 359 -6.52 -4.90 -24.62
CA LEU A 359 -5.74 -4.00 -23.78
C LEU A 359 -4.26 -3.89 -24.20
N ASN A 360 -3.86 -4.46 -25.32
CA ASN A 360 -2.53 -4.20 -25.88
C ASN A 360 -2.48 -2.86 -26.61
N LEU A 361 -2.46 -1.76 -25.84
CA LEU A 361 -2.53 -0.38 -26.32
C LEU A 361 -1.18 0.35 -26.21
N ASP A 362 -1.11 1.56 -26.76
CA ASP A 362 0.08 2.43 -26.70
C ASP A 362 0.28 3.17 -25.36
N ILE A 363 -0.49 2.81 -24.33
CA ILE A 363 -0.41 3.34 -22.96
C ILE A 363 -0.05 2.24 -21.95
N PRO A 364 0.62 2.57 -20.82
CA PRO A 364 0.90 1.60 -19.76
C PRO A 364 -0.38 0.98 -19.18
N ILE A 365 -0.48 -0.34 -19.23
CA ILE A 365 -1.62 -1.11 -18.72
C ILE A 365 -1.13 -2.25 -17.81
N ARG A 366 -1.77 -2.35 -16.63
CA ARG A 366 -1.56 -3.46 -15.68
C ARG A 366 -2.85 -4.22 -15.45
N ILE A 367 -2.86 -5.50 -15.81
CA ILE A 367 -3.96 -6.41 -15.49
C ILE A 367 -3.65 -7.12 -14.17
N HIS A 368 -4.46 -6.88 -13.14
CA HIS A 368 -4.31 -7.48 -11.82
C HIS A 368 -4.99 -8.84 -11.77
N LEU A 369 -4.21 -9.87 -11.44
CA LEU A 369 -4.64 -11.26 -11.35
C LEU A 369 -5.68 -11.46 -10.22
N PRO A 370 -6.55 -12.48 -10.32
CA PRO A 370 -7.55 -12.75 -9.30
C PRO A 370 -6.88 -13.11 -7.95
N LEU A 371 -7.28 -12.42 -6.88
CA LEU A 371 -6.72 -12.65 -5.53
C LEU A 371 -7.20 -13.97 -4.90
N GLU A 372 -8.32 -14.50 -5.38
CA GLU A 372 -9.03 -15.63 -4.78
C GLU A 372 -8.55 -16.98 -5.33
N GLU A 373 -7.75 -16.99 -6.41
CA GLU A 373 -7.35 -18.20 -7.13
C GLU A 373 -5.85 -18.18 -7.45
N LYS A 374 -5.15 -19.24 -7.06
CA LYS A 374 -3.77 -19.47 -7.52
C LYS A 374 -3.81 -20.06 -8.91
N LEU A 375 -3.42 -19.26 -9.91
CA LEU A 375 -3.43 -19.68 -11.31
C LEU A 375 -2.20 -20.52 -11.66
N PRO A 376 -2.37 -21.60 -12.44
CA PRO A 376 -1.27 -22.35 -13.03
C PRO A 376 -0.36 -21.46 -13.89
N GLN A 377 0.95 -21.71 -13.81
CA GLN A 377 1.98 -20.91 -14.47
C GLN A 377 1.79 -20.81 -15.99
N ASN A 378 1.32 -21.89 -16.63
CA ASN A 378 1.07 -21.93 -18.06
C ASN A 378 -0.06 -20.98 -18.51
N LEU A 379 -1.02 -20.64 -17.63
CA LEU A 379 -2.07 -19.66 -17.94
C LEU A 379 -1.62 -18.20 -17.79
N LEU A 380 -0.39 -17.99 -17.30
CA LEU A 380 0.22 -16.69 -17.11
C LEU A 380 1.32 -16.42 -18.16
N SER A 381 1.60 -17.40 -19.03
CA SER A 381 2.66 -17.28 -20.02
C SER A 381 2.26 -16.31 -21.13
N ARG A 382 3.28 -15.70 -21.75
CA ARG A 382 3.07 -14.76 -22.86
C ARG A 382 2.41 -15.46 -24.05
N GLU A 383 2.84 -16.69 -24.34
CA GLU A 383 2.36 -17.53 -25.43
C GLU A 383 0.88 -17.90 -25.27
N PHE A 384 0.41 -18.05 -24.03
CA PHE A 384 -1.00 -18.31 -23.75
C PHE A 384 -1.85 -17.04 -23.88
N LEU A 385 -1.35 -15.91 -23.38
CA LEU A 385 -2.13 -14.67 -23.24
C LEU A 385 -2.14 -13.79 -24.50
N ILE A 386 -1.08 -13.82 -25.31
CA ILE A 386 -0.96 -13.04 -26.55
C ILE A 386 -0.89 -14.00 -27.74
N LYS A 387 -1.98 -14.74 -27.95
CA LYS A 387 -2.15 -15.53 -29.17
C LYS A 387 -2.50 -14.66 -30.38
#